data_AF-A0A2H9MMC1-F1
#
_entry.id   AF-A0A2H9MMC1-F1
#
_cell.length_a   1.000
_cell.length_b   1.000
_cell.length_c   1.000
_cell.angle_alpha   90.00
_cell.angle_beta   90.00
_cell.angle_gamma   90.00
#
_symmetry.space_group_name_H-M   'P 1'
#
loop_
_entity.id
_entity.type
_entity.pdbx_description
1 polymer ?
#
loop_
_entity_poly.entity_id
_entity_poly.type
_entity_poly.pdbx_seq_one_letter_code
_entity_poly.pdbx_strand_id
1 'polypeptide(L)'
;QGKIFSIIITDNDNQAIENAKVIYGNQTKTTDKNGKATFIADLNYHKITATKDDYDVASAQINIIKTIPLPQPCELFGFNFGKFIFCGYWWLLLILMLGVGYYVYKNYYKNYENQK
;
A
#
# COMPACT_ATOMS: atom_id res chain seq x y z
N GLN A 1 -18.08 -4.38 -3.67
CA GLN A 1 -17.63 -5.16 -4.84
C GLN A 1 -16.11 -5.16 -4.84
N GLY A 2 -15.47 -6.31 -5.02
CA GLY A 2 -14.01 -6.36 -5.14
C GLY A 2 -13.51 -5.96 -6.52
N LYS A 3 -12.19 -6.03 -6.72
CA LYS A 3 -11.53 -5.66 -7.98
C LYS A 3 -11.69 -6.76 -9.01
N ILE A 4 -11.75 -6.37 -10.28
CA ILE A 4 -11.74 -7.32 -11.39
C ILE A 4 -10.33 -7.90 -11.54
N PHE A 5 -10.23 -9.22 -11.73
CA PHE A 5 -8.98 -9.92 -12.03
C PHE A 5 -9.24 -11.02 -13.07
N SER A 6 -8.16 -11.58 -13.61
CA SER A 6 -8.24 -12.62 -14.63
C SER A 6 -7.44 -13.85 -14.23
N ILE A 7 -7.97 -15.01 -14.60
CA ILE A 7 -7.33 -16.31 -14.47
C ILE A 7 -7.04 -16.79 -15.90
N ILE A 8 -5.82 -17.29 -16.14
CA ILE A 8 -5.39 -17.85 -17.42
C ILE A 8 -5.16 -19.35 -17.20
N ILE A 9 -5.77 -20.18 -18.04
CA ILE A 9 -5.63 -21.63 -18.02
C ILE A 9 -4.80 -22.06 -19.24
N THR A 10 -3.70 -22.76 -18.97
CA THR A 10 -2.80 -23.30 -19.98
C THR A 10 -2.54 -24.78 -19.75
N ASP A 11 -2.09 -25.48 -20.78
CA ASP A 11 -1.56 -26.84 -20.67
C ASP A 11 -0.07 -26.85 -20.25
N ASN A 12 0.54 -28.04 -20.28
CA ASN A 12 1.95 -28.25 -19.94
C ASN A 12 2.93 -27.60 -20.93
N ASP A 13 2.48 -27.30 -22.15
CA ASP A 13 3.25 -26.62 -23.20
C ASP A 13 3.00 -25.09 -23.20
N ASN A 14 2.33 -24.58 -22.17
CA ASN A 14 1.87 -23.19 -22.03
C ASN A 14 0.88 -22.73 -23.12
N GLN A 15 0.20 -23.66 -23.77
CA GLN A 15 -0.85 -23.33 -24.73
C GLN A 15 -2.14 -22.99 -24.01
N ALA A 16 -2.80 -21.93 -24.48
CA ALA A 16 -4.06 -21.46 -23.92
C ALA A 16 -5.20 -22.47 -24.13
N ILE A 17 -5.92 -22.78 -23.05
CA ILE A 17 -7.05 -23.70 -23.09
C ILE A 17 -8.36 -22.93 -23.14
N GLU A 18 -9.00 -22.88 -24.31
CA GLU A 18 -10.35 -22.31 -24.49
C GLU A 18 -11.44 -23.25 -23.93
N ASN A 19 -12.60 -22.69 -23.55
CA ASN A 19 -13.77 -23.43 -23.09
C ASN A 19 -13.55 -24.27 -21.80
N ALA A 20 -12.50 -24.00 -21.03
CA ALA A 20 -12.31 -24.58 -19.71
C ALA A 20 -13.27 -23.91 -18.71
N LYS A 21 -13.99 -24.71 -17.92
CA LYS A 21 -14.85 -24.23 -16.85
C LYS A 21 -14.00 -23.88 -15.64
N VAL A 22 -14.04 -22.63 -15.20
CA VAL A 22 -13.32 -22.12 -14.03
C VAL A 22 -14.32 -21.68 -12.96
N ILE A 23 -14.15 -22.20 -11.76
CA ILE A 23 -14.97 -21.86 -10.59
C ILE A 23 -14.09 -21.09 -9.60
N TYR A 24 -14.57 -19.93 -9.16
CA TYR A 24 -13.97 -19.09 -8.14
C TYR A 24 -15.07 -18.63 -7.17
N GLY A 25 -15.05 -19.14 -5.94
CA GLY A 25 -16.13 -18.87 -4.97
C GLY A 25 -17.50 -19.29 -5.54
N ASN A 26 -18.42 -18.33 -5.66
CA ASN A 26 -19.74 -18.54 -6.27
C ASN A 26 -19.80 -18.18 -7.77
N GLN A 27 -18.67 -17.83 -8.38
CA GLN A 27 -18.59 -17.43 -9.78
C GLN A 27 -18.13 -18.60 -10.63
N THR A 28 -18.88 -18.92 -11.67
CA THR A 28 -18.49 -19.89 -12.71
C THR A 28 -18.38 -19.17 -14.03
N LYS A 29 -17.25 -19.33 -14.71
CA LYS A 29 -16.97 -18.75 -16.03
C LYS A 29 -16.28 -19.78 -16.91
N THR A 30 -16.31 -19.54 -18.21
CA THR A 30 -15.59 -20.34 -19.20
C THR A 30 -14.47 -19.50 -19.79
N THR A 31 -13.32 -20.11 -20.09
CA THR A 31 -12.20 -19.41 -20.70
C THR A 31 -12.45 -19.08 -22.17
N ASP A 32 -11.94 -17.94 -22.61
CA ASP A 32 -11.94 -17.53 -24.03
C ASP A 32 -10.81 -18.20 -24.83
N LYS A 33 -10.70 -17.87 -26.13
CA LYS A 33 -9.63 -18.34 -27.04
C LYS A 33 -8.19 -18.11 -26.56
N ASN A 34 -7.98 -17.21 -25.60
CA ASN A 34 -6.67 -16.94 -24.99
C ASN A 34 -6.53 -17.66 -23.64
N GLY A 35 -7.44 -18.58 -23.30
CA GLY A 35 -7.45 -19.30 -22.04
C GLY A 35 -7.87 -18.42 -20.86
N LYS A 36 -8.46 -17.25 -21.11
CA LYS A 36 -8.70 -16.23 -20.08
C LYS A 36 -10.15 -16.27 -19.58
N ALA A 37 -10.33 -16.22 -18.26
CA ALA A 37 -11.60 -16.00 -17.60
C ALA A 37 -11.49 -14.84 -16.60
N THR A 38 -12.51 -13.97 -16.55
CA THR A 38 -12.49 -12.74 -15.73
C THR A 38 -13.51 -12.83 -14.59
N PHE A 39 -13.07 -12.46 -13.39
CA PHE A 39 -13.80 -12.60 -12.13
C PHE A 39 -13.75 -11.31 -11.31
N ILE A 40 -14.68 -11.16 -10.38
CA ILE A 40 -14.65 -10.10 -9.37
C ILE A 40 -14.09 -10.71 -8.09
N ALA A 41 -13.06 -10.12 -7.49
CA ALA A 41 -12.47 -10.60 -6.25
C ALA A 41 -13.48 -10.56 -5.10
N ASP A 42 -13.56 -11.66 -4.35
CA ASP A 42 -14.25 -11.77 -3.09
C ASP A 42 -13.22 -11.97 -1.96
N LEU A 43 -13.51 -11.42 -0.77
CA LEU A 43 -12.61 -11.49 0.37
C LEU A 43 -12.57 -12.91 0.95
N ASN A 44 -11.47 -13.22 1.64
CA ASN A 44 -11.17 -14.50 2.30
C ASN A 44 -10.56 -15.55 1.37
N TYR A 45 -10.52 -16.79 1.89
CA TYR A 45 -9.99 -17.96 1.21
C TYR A 45 -10.97 -18.46 0.16
N HIS A 46 -10.47 -18.62 -1.07
CA HIS A 46 -11.21 -19.19 -2.17
C HIS A 46 -10.38 -20.27 -2.86
N LYS A 47 -11.01 -21.42 -3.06
CA LYS A 47 -10.50 -22.46 -3.96
C LYS A 47 -10.90 -22.10 -5.40
N ILE A 48 -9.93 -22.11 -6.28
CA ILE A 48 -10.11 -22.05 -7.73
C ILE A 48 -10.04 -23.47 -8.25
N THR A 49 -10.98 -23.86 -9.10
CA THR A 49 -10.92 -25.14 -9.84
C THR A 49 -11.17 -24.89 -11.31
N ALA A 50 -10.32 -25.45 -12.15
CA ALA A 50 -10.47 -25.45 -13.60
C ALA A 50 -10.67 -26.89 -14.09
N THR A 51 -11.70 -27.09 -14.92
CA THR A 51 -12.07 -28.40 -15.47
C THR A 51 -12.33 -28.29 -16.96
N LYS A 52 -11.84 -29.26 -17.74
CA LYS A 52 -12.14 -29.41 -19.15
C LYS A 52 -12.13 -30.90 -19.49
N ASP A 53 -12.98 -31.31 -20.42
CA ASP A 53 -12.99 -32.68 -20.93
C ASP A 53 -11.62 -33.02 -21.52
N ASP A 54 -11.14 -34.25 -21.29
CA ASP A 54 -9.83 -34.75 -21.70
C ASP A 54 -8.61 -34.11 -20.98
N TYR A 55 -8.84 -33.29 -19.94
CA TYR A 55 -7.78 -32.74 -19.09
C TYR A 55 -8.00 -33.09 -17.62
N ASP A 56 -6.89 -33.19 -16.88
CA ASP A 56 -6.94 -33.31 -15.43
C ASP A 56 -7.44 -32.01 -14.78
N VAL A 57 -8.04 -32.16 -13.60
CA VAL A 57 -8.55 -31.02 -12.83
C VAL A 57 -7.40 -30.24 -12.21
N ALA A 58 -7.28 -28.96 -12.57
CA ALA A 58 -6.36 -28.05 -11.92
C ALA A 58 -7.04 -27.33 -10.74
N SER A 59 -6.32 -27.16 -9.63
CA SER A 59 -6.84 -26.40 -8.48
C SER A 59 -5.78 -25.56 -7.78
N ALA A 60 -6.21 -24.40 -7.28
CA ALA A 60 -5.37 -23.48 -6.53
C ALA A 60 -6.17 -22.87 -5.36
N GLN A 61 -5.47 -22.37 -4.34
CA GLN A 61 -6.08 -21.63 -3.25
C GLN A 61 -5.50 -20.23 -3.20
N ILE A 62 -6.37 -19.23 -3.05
CA ILE A 62 -5.96 -17.84 -2.86
C ILE A 62 -6.63 -17.28 -1.61
N ASN A 63 -5.93 -16.39 -0.91
CA ASN A 63 -6.49 -15.63 0.20
C ASN A 63 -6.49 -14.15 -0.18
N ILE A 64 -7.67 -13.57 -0.38
CA ILE A 64 -7.80 -12.14 -0.68
C ILE A 64 -8.04 -11.39 0.62
N ILE A 65 -7.04 -10.61 1.00
CA ILE A 65 -7.09 -9.73 2.17
C ILE A 65 -7.44 -8.31 1.75
N LYS A 66 -8.21 -7.61 2.59
CA LYS A 66 -8.41 -6.17 2.45
C LYS A 66 -7.12 -5.49 2.92
N THR A 67 -6.35 -4.91 2.00
CA THR A 67 -5.28 -4.02 2.37
C THR A 67 -5.91 -2.76 2.96
N ILE A 68 -5.72 -2.56 4.26
CA ILE A 68 -5.99 -1.27 4.88
C ILE A 68 -4.81 -0.39 4.47
N PRO A 69 -5.01 0.70 3.72
CA PRO A 69 -3.93 1.61 3.43
C PRO A 69 -3.33 2.04 4.77
N LEU A 70 -2.02 1.82 4.94
CA LEU A 70 -1.30 2.31 6.09
C LEU A 70 -1.65 3.80 6.22
N PRO A 71 -2.03 4.32 7.40
CA PRO A 71 -2.29 5.74 7.56
C PRO A 71 -1.11 6.50 6.99
N GLN A 72 -1.34 7.18 5.87
CA GLN A 72 -0.33 8.01 5.24
C GLN A 72 -0.01 9.11 6.27
N PRO A 73 1.26 9.32 6.65
CA PRO A 73 1.59 10.43 7.52
C PRO A 73 1.27 11.73 6.77
N CYS A 74 0.14 12.33 7.11
CA CYS A 74 -0.14 13.76 7.03
C CYS A 74 -0.04 14.41 5.64
N GLU A 75 -1.01 14.18 4.75
CA GLU A 75 -1.26 15.09 3.62
C GLU A 75 -2.00 16.36 4.07
N LEU A 76 -1.41 17.13 5.00
CA LEU A 76 -1.86 18.51 5.19
C LEU A 76 -0.79 19.56 4.94
N PHE A 77 0.51 19.26 5.08
CA PHE A 77 1.60 20.13 4.61
C PHE A 77 2.86 19.30 4.43
N GLY A 78 3.30 19.04 3.20
CA GLY A 78 4.48 18.21 2.99
C GLY A 78 5.00 18.17 1.56
N PHE A 79 5.79 19.18 1.22
CA PHE A 79 6.70 19.15 0.08
C PHE A 79 7.51 17.84 0.05
N ASN A 80 7.66 17.30 -1.15
CA ASN A 80 8.48 16.14 -1.48
C ASN A 80 9.98 16.47 -1.28
N PHE A 81 10.49 16.35 -0.06
CA PHE A 81 11.93 16.22 0.18
C PHE A 81 12.17 15.02 1.09
N GLY A 82 13.04 14.14 0.62
CA GLY A 82 13.33 12.87 1.24
C GLY A 82 13.55 12.94 2.75
N LYS A 83 12.98 11.95 3.43
CA LYS A 83 13.62 11.24 4.55
C LYS A 83 14.31 12.13 5.60
N PHE A 84 13.61 13.10 6.17
CA PHE A 84 14.09 13.76 7.39
C PHE A 84 12.96 14.01 8.38
N ILE A 85 12.89 13.12 9.37
CA ILE A 85 12.13 13.31 10.61
C ILE A 85 12.84 14.44 11.38
N PHE A 86 12.48 15.69 11.09
CA PHE A 86 12.86 16.85 11.90
C PHE A 86 11.65 17.74 12.18
N CYS A 87 10.49 17.14 12.51
CA CYS A 87 9.28 17.90 12.81
C CYS A 87 9.30 18.56 14.21
N GLY A 88 10.26 18.23 15.07
CA GLY A 88 10.39 18.82 16.42
C GLY A 88 11.71 19.55 16.72
N TYR A 89 12.79 19.22 16.00
CA TYR A 89 14.13 19.69 16.39
C TYR A 89 14.39 21.15 16.01
N TRP A 90 13.76 21.65 14.94
CA TRP A 90 13.99 23.02 14.48
C TRP A 90 13.36 24.07 15.41
N TRP A 91 12.17 23.78 15.96
CA TRP A 91 11.54 24.61 16.99
C TRP A 91 12.35 24.61 18.29
N LEU A 92 12.93 23.47 18.66
CA LEU A 92 13.77 23.33 19.86
C LEU A 92 15.08 24.14 19.73
N LEU A 93 15.72 24.12 18.55
CA LEU A 93 16.88 24.96 18.27
C LEU A 93 16.54 26.47 18.28
N LEU A 94 15.38 26.86 17.74
CA LEU A 94 14.95 28.25 17.74
C LEU A 94 14.67 28.76 19.17
N ILE A 95 14.03 27.95 20.02
CA ILE A 95 13.82 28.28 21.44
C ILE A 95 15.16 28.42 22.17
N LEU A 96 16.13 27.55 21.89
CA LEU A 96 17.48 27.66 22.47
C LEU A 96 18.18 28.97 22.05
N MET A 97 18.13 29.34 20.77
CA MET A 97 18.74 30.59 20.28
C MET A 97 18.11 31.82 20.93
N LEU A 98 16.78 31.87 21.04
CA LEU A 98 16.07 32.95 21.72
C LEU A 98 16.37 32.99 23.22
N GLY A 99 16.46 31.82 23.87
CA GLY A 99 16.78 31.71 25.29
C GLY A 99 18.18 32.23 25.63
N VAL A 100 19.20 31.83 24.84
CA VAL A 100 20.57 32.33 25.01
C VAL A 100 20.65 33.83 24.72
N GLY A 101 20.01 34.30 23.65
CA GLY A 101 19.96 35.71 23.30
C GLY A 101 19.35 36.57 24.41
N TYR A 102 18.21 36.15 24.97
CA TYR A 102 17.56 36.83 26.09
C TYR A 102 18.44 36.83 27.36
N TYR A 103 19.10 35.71 27.67
CA TYR A 103 19.99 35.61 28.82
C TYR A 103 21.17 36.59 28.72
N VAL A 104 21.83 36.64 27.57
CA VAL A 104 22.94 37.58 27.32
C VAL A 104 22.44 39.02 27.36
N TYR A 105 21.32 39.32 26.71
CA TYR A 105 20.72 40.66 26.74
C TYR A 105 20.44 41.13 28.17
N LYS A 106 19.78 40.28 28.98
CA LYS A 106 19.46 40.59 30.38
C LYS A 106 20.71 40.84 31.21
N ASN A 107 21.76 40.04 31.04
CA ASN A 107 22.97 40.15 31.85
C ASN A 107 23.85 41.33 31.42
N TYR A 108 23.95 41.60 30.11
CA TYR A 108 24.73 42.70 29.57
C TYR A 108 24.07 44.05 29.88
N TYR A 109 22.77 44.20 29.63
CA TYR A 109 22.07 45.48 29.84
C TYR A 109 21.99 45.87 31.33
N LYS A 110 21.83 44.89 32.24
CA LYS A 110 21.82 45.15 33.69
C LYS A 110 23.18 45.62 34.22
N ASN A 111 24.28 45.19 33.60
CA ASN A 111 25.61 45.71 33.93
C ASN A 111 25.85 47.14 33.41
N TYR A 112 25.21 47.53 32.30
CA TYR A 112 25.34 48.90 31.76
C TYR A 112 24.68 49.96 32.66
N GLU A 113 23.53 49.68 33.27
CA GLU A 113 22.91 50.63 34.23
C GLU A 113 23.72 50.76 35.52
N ASN A 114 24.37 49.69 36.00
CA ASN A 114 25.19 49.75 37.21
C ASN A 114 26.52 50.51 37.02
N GLN A 115 26.89 50.87 35.79
CA GLN A 115 28.10 51.62 35.43
C GLN A 115 27.83 53.09 35.10
N LYS A 116 26.56 53.55 35.21
CA LYS A 116 26.15 54.92 34.96
C LYS A 116 25.83 55.63 36.28
#